data_AF-A0A1I7Z130-F1
#
_entry.id   AF-A0A1I7Z130-F1
#
_cell.length_a   1.000
_cell.length_b   1.000
_cell.length_c   1.000
_cell.angle_alpha   90.00
_cell.angle_beta   90.00
_cell.angle_gamma   90.00
#
_symmetry.space_group_name_H-M   'P 1'
#
loop_
_entity.id
_entity.type
_entity.pdbx_description
1 polymer ?
#
loop_
_entity_poly.entity_id
_entity_poly.type
_entity_poly.pdbx_seq_one_letter_code
_entity_poly.pdbx_strand_id
1 'polypeptide(L)'
;MDHLSYDLVEEVVGYLPRRDVETIARASSRSMALERWNIAAEDQLDNHDYTEFVVDRLGRRTVGISWKMLQATQKNAFADVVLRHYKNGDPDAFGDLLSNWIQRGGIWEKLRCDGSFPLKKAIEAVAPLFGRNRGRPLELELPDLPDVCINLDLVLLIVDNWWNSDGAFEEKRVAWKKSRRPSVWNRVENKSKRRKKCNHNFIMGEDLDNGYLAHHSGRSSLFLSLEGIRIEKFQPWHLPVDFQWIDSVIAKWKEGQGFYVFGEARNFVFAWKSDQDWDEFKAKYGEVYSYQWLELTHWSEILKLRVSKHRKWFELEVRQKWFTTSELMSLISDWRKGSGETLLNGLTEIEVLVEHLSGDLTKLLDDPVLEYTHPNKNARCVIALQPKPMGPYSDFKHFRVVRISICPSDPQPI
;
A
#
# COMPACT_ATOMS: atom_id res chain seq x y z
N MET A 1 -19.87 -11.44 -41.03
CA MET A 1 -19.99 -10.48 -39.92
C MET A 1 -19.99 -9.04 -40.44
N ASP A 2 -20.46 -8.86 -41.67
CA ASP A 2 -20.04 -7.73 -42.51
C ASP A 2 -21.06 -6.58 -42.41
N HIS A 3 -22.12 -6.81 -41.63
CA HIS A 3 -23.21 -5.88 -41.36
C HIS A 3 -23.09 -5.18 -40.00
N LEU A 4 -22.04 -5.44 -39.24
CA LEU A 4 -21.79 -4.71 -37.99
C LEU A 4 -21.32 -3.28 -38.32
N SER A 5 -21.82 -2.29 -37.60
CA SER A 5 -21.32 -0.91 -37.69
C SER A 5 -19.85 -0.86 -37.27
N TYR A 6 -19.09 0.10 -37.79
CA TYR A 6 -17.70 0.29 -37.39
C TYR A 6 -17.59 0.46 -35.87
N ASP A 7 -18.42 1.32 -35.28
CA ASP A 7 -18.45 1.56 -33.83
C ASP A 7 -18.58 0.25 -33.02
N LEU A 8 -19.43 -0.69 -33.46
CA LEU A 8 -19.61 -1.96 -32.77
C LEU A 8 -18.41 -2.90 -32.98
N VAL A 9 -17.76 -2.83 -34.13
CA VAL A 9 -16.56 -3.62 -34.44
C VAL A 9 -15.35 -3.09 -33.67
N GLU A 10 -15.12 -1.78 -33.69
CA GLU A 10 -14.13 -1.08 -32.89
C GLU A 10 -14.30 -1.38 -31.40
N GLU A 11 -15.54 -1.29 -30.91
CA GLU A 11 -15.89 -1.64 -29.54
C GLU A 11 -15.56 -3.11 -29.23
N VAL A 12 -15.95 -4.06 -30.10
CA VAL A 12 -15.61 -5.49 -29.91
C VAL A 12 -14.11 -5.74 -29.93
N VAL A 13 -13.38 -5.11 -30.85
CA VAL A 13 -11.95 -5.34 -31.03
C VAL A 13 -11.13 -4.71 -29.90
N GLY A 14 -11.54 -3.55 -29.39
CA GLY A 14 -10.93 -2.92 -28.20
C GLY A 14 -11.07 -3.74 -26.91
N TYR A 15 -11.90 -4.78 -26.92
CA TYR A 15 -12.09 -5.69 -25.79
C TYR A 15 -11.26 -6.98 -25.86
N LEU A 16 -10.53 -7.22 -26.95
CA LEU A 16 -9.78 -8.46 -27.11
C LEU A 16 -8.34 -8.32 -26.63
N PRO A 17 -7.73 -9.39 -26.06
CA PRO A 17 -6.31 -9.40 -25.75
C PRO A 17 -5.49 -9.03 -26.99
N ARG A 18 -4.37 -8.33 -26.80
CA ARG A 18 -3.49 -7.90 -27.92
C ARG A 18 -3.24 -9.01 -28.94
N ARG A 19 -2.93 -10.22 -28.47
CA ARG A 19 -2.67 -11.39 -29.32
C ARG A 19 -3.87 -11.79 -30.20
N ASP A 20 -5.08 -11.64 -29.68
CA ASP A 20 -6.30 -11.93 -30.41
C ASP A 20 -6.62 -10.80 -31.40
N VAL A 21 -6.35 -9.55 -31.02
CA VAL A 21 -6.43 -8.39 -31.94
C VAL A 21 -5.44 -8.53 -33.10
N GLU A 22 -4.19 -8.92 -32.83
CA GLU A 22 -3.17 -9.23 -33.85
C GLU A 22 -3.64 -10.36 -34.77
N THR A 23 -4.33 -11.35 -34.22
CA THR A 23 -4.90 -12.46 -35.00
C THR A 23 -6.04 -11.97 -35.88
N ILE A 24 -6.90 -11.09 -35.37
CA ILE A 24 -7.98 -10.47 -36.14
C ILE A 24 -7.41 -9.60 -37.25
N ALA A 25 -6.50 -8.66 -36.97
CA ALA A 25 -5.86 -7.82 -37.98
C ALA A 25 -5.21 -8.67 -39.09
N ARG A 26 -4.50 -9.74 -38.72
CA ARG A 26 -3.88 -10.65 -39.69
C ARG A 26 -4.91 -11.42 -40.54
N ALA A 27 -6.05 -11.80 -39.95
CA ALA A 27 -7.10 -12.52 -40.66
C ALA A 27 -7.95 -11.60 -41.54
N SER A 28 -8.30 -10.41 -41.05
CA SER A 28 -9.15 -9.43 -41.74
C SER A 28 -8.42 -8.69 -42.85
N SER A 29 -7.11 -8.42 -42.72
CA SER A 29 -6.29 -7.86 -43.80
C SER A 29 -6.29 -8.68 -45.10
N ARG A 30 -6.70 -9.95 -45.04
CA ARG A 30 -6.82 -10.85 -46.20
C ARG A 30 -8.21 -10.88 -46.83
N SER A 31 -9.19 -10.14 -46.28
CA SER A 31 -10.58 -10.17 -46.72
C SER A 31 -11.19 -8.76 -46.79
N MET A 32 -11.54 -8.32 -48.00
CA MET A 32 -12.25 -7.03 -48.19
C MET A 32 -13.59 -6.98 -47.46
N ALA A 33 -14.24 -8.13 -47.23
CA ALA A 33 -15.50 -8.18 -46.48
C ALA A 33 -15.36 -7.85 -44.98
N LEU A 34 -14.13 -7.85 -44.45
CA LEU A 34 -13.81 -7.59 -43.05
C LEU A 34 -13.02 -6.28 -42.85
N GLU A 35 -13.11 -5.34 -43.80
CA GLU A 35 -12.35 -4.07 -43.77
C GLU A 35 -12.53 -3.31 -42.45
N ARG A 36 -13.77 -3.21 -41.93
CA ARG A 36 -14.05 -2.56 -40.63
C ARG A 36 -13.35 -3.24 -39.45
N TRP A 37 -13.19 -4.56 -39.51
CA TRP A 37 -12.46 -5.33 -38.48
C TRP A 37 -10.95 -5.14 -38.59
N ASN A 38 -10.41 -4.96 -39.80
CA ASN A 38 -9.00 -4.63 -39.98
C ASN A 38 -8.69 -3.24 -39.43
N ILE A 39 -9.47 -2.23 -39.83
CA ILE A 39 -9.28 -0.85 -39.39
C ILE A 39 -9.35 -0.76 -37.86
N ALA A 40 -10.40 -1.34 -37.26
CA ALA A 40 -10.54 -1.37 -35.82
C ALA A 40 -9.39 -2.10 -35.11
N ALA A 41 -8.88 -3.21 -35.67
CA ALA A 41 -7.80 -3.97 -35.05
C ALA A 41 -6.44 -3.27 -35.16
N GLU A 42 -6.14 -2.64 -36.29
CA GLU A 42 -4.93 -1.83 -36.44
C GLU A 42 -4.97 -0.59 -35.53
N ASP A 43 -6.10 0.12 -35.48
CA ASP A 43 -6.26 1.30 -34.61
C ASP A 43 -6.05 0.95 -33.13
N GLN A 44 -6.59 -0.18 -32.67
CA GLN A 44 -6.40 -0.66 -31.29
C GLN A 44 -4.95 -1.09 -31.02
N LEU A 45 -4.25 -1.67 -32.00
CA LEU A 45 -2.84 -2.07 -31.82
C LEU A 45 -1.89 -0.88 -31.73
N ASP A 46 -2.23 0.23 -32.39
CA ASP A 46 -1.44 1.45 -32.43
C ASP A 46 -1.74 2.40 -31.25
N ASN A 47 -2.99 2.44 -30.77
CA ASN A 47 -3.43 3.44 -29.77
C ASN A 47 -3.55 2.92 -28.33
N HIS A 48 -3.58 1.61 -28.08
CA HIS A 48 -3.87 1.06 -26.75
C HIS A 48 -2.65 0.40 -26.07
N ASP A 49 -2.31 0.89 -24.87
CA ASP A 49 -1.61 0.09 -23.86
C ASP A 49 -2.62 -0.95 -23.32
N TYR A 50 -2.44 -2.22 -23.68
CA TYR A 50 -3.38 -3.35 -23.44
C TYR A 50 -3.49 -3.81 -21.97
N THR A 51 -3.26 -2.92 -21.01
CA THR A 51 -3.23 -3.30 -19.60
C THR A 51 -4.59 -3.17 -18.91
N GLU A 52 -5.56 -2.41 -19.45
CA GLU A 52 -6.82 -2.12 -18.75
C GLU A 52 -8.08 -2.43 -19.59
N PHE A 53 -8.93 -3.34 -19.10
CA PHE A 53 -10.24 -3.65 -19.69
C PHE A 53 -11.35 -2.87 -18.97
N VAL A 54 -11.91 -1.83 -19.60
CA VAL A 54 -12.94 -0.94 -19.00
C VAL A 54 -14.30 -1.06 -19.72
N VAL A 55 -15.31 -1.57 -19.02
CA VAL A 55 -16.72 -1.65 -19.50
C VAL A 55 -17.52 -0.49 -18.91
N ASP A 56 -17.38 0.74 -19.44
CA ASP A 56 -18.04 1.92 -18.82
C ASP A 56 -19.33 2.38 -19.51
N ARG A 57 -19.47 2.27 -20.84
CA ARG A 57 -20.51 3.03 -21.58
C ARG A 57 -21.47 2.22 -22.44
N LEU A 58 -21.76 0.99 -22.06
CA LEU A 58 -22.43 0.08 -22.96
C LEU A 58 -23.89 -0.17 -22.60
N GLY A 59 -24.75 -0.28 -23.62
CA GLY A 59 -26.14 -0.73 -23.45
C GLY A 59 -26.20 -2.17 -22.94
N ARG A 60 -27.31 -2.57 -22.29
CA ARG A 60 -27.47 -3.89 -21.63
C ARG A 60 -27.04 -5.09 -22.50
N ARG A 61 -27.23 -5.02 -23.82
CA ARG A 61 -26.86 -6.10 -24.76
C ARG A 61 -25.36 -6.32 -24.82
N THR A 62 -24.59 -5.24 -24.90
CA THR A 62 -23.14 -5.33 -24.98
C THR A 62 -22.53 -5.83 -23.67
N VAL A 63 -23.03 -5.40 -22.51
CA VAL A 63 -22.57 -5.89 -21.20
C VAL A 63 -22.65 -7.41 -21.11
N GLY A 64 -23.76 -7.98 -21.59
CA GLY A 64 -23.92 -9.43 -21.67
C GLY A 64 -22.96 -10.11 -22.64
N ILE A 65 -22.56 -9.43 -23.73
CA ILE A 65 -21.53 -9.93 -24.66
C ILE A 65 -20.16 -9.88 -24.00
N SER A 66 -19.78 -8.79 -23.34
CA SER A 66 -18.52 -8.66 -22.61
C SER A 66 -18.38 -9.73 -21.52
N TRP A 67 -19.46 -10.03 -20.78
CA TRP A 67 -19.45 -11.12 -19.80
C TRP A 67 -19.25 -12.49 -20.44
N LYS A 68 -19.88 -12.74 -21.58
CA LYS A 68 -19.68 -13.99 -22.33
C LYS A 68 -18.27 -14.08 -22.90
N MET A 69 -17.70 -12.97 -23.38
CA MET A 69 -16.31 -12.89 -23.84
C MET A 69 -15.34 -13.16 -22.69
N LEU A 70 -15.53 -12.56 -21.53
CA LEU A 70 -14.75 -12.87 -20.34
C LEU A 70 -14.89 -14.36 -19.99
N GLN A 71 -16.10 -14.90 -19.94
CA GLN A 71 -16.34 -16.32 -19.65
C GLN A 71 -15.70 -17.28 -20.67
N ALA A 72 -15.56 -16.84 -21.94
CA ALA A 72 -15.03 -17.62 -23.05
C ALA A 72 -13.51 -17.45 -23.25
N THR A 73 -12.96 -16.29 -22.89
CA THR A 73 -11.51 -16.04 -22.95
C THR A 73 -10.81 -16.98 -21.97
N GLN A 74 -9.74 -17.61 -22.46
CA GLN A 74 -9.02 -18.63 -21.69
C GLN A 74 -8.40 -18.02 -20.42
N LYS A 75 -8.11 -18.88 -19.44
CA LYS A 75 -7.66 -18.60 -18.07
C LYS A 75 -6.45 -17.65 -17.90
N ASN A 76 -5.83 -17.20 -19.00
CA ASN A 76 -4.50 -16.58 -19.05
C ASN A 76 -4.46 -15.19 -19.70
N ALA A 77 -5.59 -14.56 -19.98
CA ALA A 77 -5.60 -13.37 -20.83
C ALA A 77 -5.36 -12.02 -20.09
N PHE A 78 -5.77 -11.88 -18.83
CA PHE A 78 -5.80 -10.58 -18.15
C PHE A 78 -5.28 -10.66 -16.72
N ALA A 79 -4.28 -9.84 -16.39
CA ALA A 79 -3.78 -9.63 -15.03
C ALA A 79 -4.70 -8.66 -14.26
N ASP A 80 -5.17 -7.60 -14.92
CA ASP A 80 -6.01 -6.57 -14.34
C ASP A 80 -7.39 -6.56 -15.01
N VAL A 81 -8.45 -6.67 -14.19
CA VAL A 81 -9.83 -6.73 -14.69
C VAL A 81 -10.70 -5.74 -13.93
N VAL A 82 -11.43 -4.89 -14.66
CA VAL A 82 -12.45 -4.00 -14.10
C VAL A 82 -13.84 -4.46 -14.54
N LEU A 83 -14.67 -4.87 -13.59
CA LEU A 83 -16.06 -5.27 -13.80
C LEU A 83 -16.99 -4.19 -13.26
N ARG A 84 -17.84 -3.62 -14.12
CA ARG A 84 -18.85 -2.63 -13.71
C ARG A 84 -20.25 -3.22 -13.79
N HIS A 85 -20.97 -3.17 -12.68
CA HIS A 85 -22.40 -3.49 -12.63
C HIS A 85 -23.24 -2.23 -12.87
N TYR A 86 -24.11 -2.29 -13.88
CA TYR A 86 -25.02 -1.21 -14.21
C TYR A 86 -26.19 -1.13 -13.24
N LYS A 87 -26.67 0.08 -12.92
CA LYS A 87 -27.78 0.31 -11.98
C LYS A 87 -29.06 -0.49 -12.28
N ASN A 88 -29.27 -0.85 -13.55
CA ASN A 88 -30.46 -1.59 -14.01
C ASN A 88 -30.19 -3.08 -14.32
N GLY A 89 -28.98 -3.57 -14.03
CA GLY A 89 -28.62 -4.98 -14.17
C GLY A 89 -29.19 -5.81 -13.02
N ASP A 90 -29.25 -7.13 -13.23
CA ASP A 90 -29.56 -8.07 -12.16
C ASP A 90 -28.29 -8.25 -11.28
N PRO A 91 -28.31 -7.75 -10.04
CA PRO A 91 -27.16 -7.84 -9.15
C PRO A 91 -26.80 -9.30 -8.84
N ASP A 92 -27.76 -10.21 -8.79
CA ASP A 92 -27.50 -11.61 -8.49
C ASP A 92 -26.74 -12.31 -9.61
N ALA A 93 -27.14 -12.06 -10.87
CA ALA A 93 -26.44 -12.56 -12.04
C ALA A 93 -24.98 -12.04 -12.12
N PHE A 94 -24.75 -10.77 -11.78
CA PHE A 94 -23.40 -10.22 -11.69
C PHE A 94 -22.60 -10.85 -10.54
N GLY A 95 -23.23 -11.04 -9.37
CA GLY A 95 -22.61 -11.74 -8.24
C GLY A 95 -22.20 -13.17 -8.57
N ASP A 96 -23.02 -13.89 -9.35
CA ASP A 96 -22.70 -15.25 -9.82
C ASP A 96 -21.55 -15.25 -10.83
N LEU A 97 -21.54 -14.30 -11.76
CA LEU A 97 -20.41 -14.10 -12.68
C LEU A 97 -19.11 -13.84 -11.92
N LEU A 98 -19.13 -12.90 -10.98
CA LEU A 98 -17.99 -12.52 -10.18
C LEU A 98 -17.48 -13.69 -9.32
N SER A 99 -18.39 -14.38 -8.63
CA SER A 99 -18.06 -15.58 -7.86
C SER A 99 -17.42 -16.65 -8.73
N ASN A 100 -18.01 -16.92 -9.90
CA ASN A 100 -17.45 -17.86 -10.86
C ASN A 100 -16.06 -17.44 -11.36
N TRP A 101 -15.84 -16.15 -11.59
CA TRP A 101 -14.55 -15.61 -12.01
C TRP A 101 -13.46 -15.81 -10.95
N ILE A 102 -13.78 -15.47 -9.70
CA ILE A 102 -12.88 -15.65 -8.56
C ILE A 102 -12.56 -17.13 -8.35
N GLN A 103 -13.59 -18.00 -8.35
CA GLN A 103 -13.45 -19.45 -8.12
C GLN A 103 -12.67 -20.17 -9.22
N ARG A 104 -12.75 -19.71 -10.48
CA ARG A 104 -11.92 -20.25 -11.56
C ARG A 104 -10.42 -20.05 -11.30
N GLY A 105 -10.05 -19.22 -10.31
CA GLY A 105 -8.68 -19.01 -9.91
C GLY A 105 -7.83 -18.44 -11.03
N GLY A 106 -8.46 -17.62 -11.89
CA GLY A 106 -7.83 -17.04 -13.09
C GLY A 106 -6.51 -16.33 -12.78
N ILE A 107 -5.74 -16.06 -13.84
CA ILE A 107 -4.44 -15.38 -13.79
C ILE A 107 -4.47 -13.94 -13.27
N TRP A 108 -5.67 -13.40 -13.03
CA TRP A 108 -5.80 -12.06 -12.51
C TRP A 108 -5.03 -11.86 -11.20
N GLU A 109 -4.33 -10.74 -11.16
CA GLU A 109 -3.64 -10.18 -10.02
C GLU A 109 -4.50 -9.09 -9.39
N LYS A 110 -5.23 -8.31 -10.21
CA LYS A 110 -6.16 -7.27 -9.73
C LYS A 110 -7.55 -7.43 -10.35
N LEU A 111 -8.57 -7.37 -9.50
CA LEU A 111 -9.98 -7.38 -9.88
C LEU A 111 -10.70 -6.24 -9.17
N ARG A 112 -11.14 -5.25 -9.92
CA ARG A 112 -11.96 -4.15 -9.41
C ARG A 112 -13.41 -4.35 -9.81
N CYS A 113 -14.32 -4.28 -8.85
CA CYS A 113 -15.75 -4.44 -9.07
C CYS A 113 -16.50 -3.17 -8.67
N ASP A 114 -16.96 -2.41 -9.66
CA ASP A 114 -17.77 -1.20 -9.45
C ASP A 114 -19.27 -1.53 -9.57
N GLY A 115 -20.12 -0.79 -8.85
CA GLY A 115 -21.58 -0.93 -8.90
C GLY A 115 -22.20 -1.80 -7.80
N SER A 116 -23.52 -1.99 -7.87
CA SER A 116 -24.29 -2.69 -6.83
C SER A 116 -24.35 -4.19 -7.06
N PHE A 117 -23.79 -5.01 -6.17
CA PHE A 117 -23.88 -6.47 -6.28
C PHE A 117 -23.87 -7.16 -4.90
N PRO A 118 -24.25 -8.46 -4.82
CA PRO A 118 -24.22 -9.21 -3.57
C PRO A 118 -22.78 -9.45 -3.12
N LEU A 119 -22.26 -8.52 -2.30
CA LEU A 119 -20.93 -8.60 -1.69
C LEU A 119 -20.64 -9.97 -1.06
N LYS A 120 -21.67 -10.58 -0.47
CA LYS A 120 -21.63 -11.91 0.12
C LYS A 120 -21.01 -12.95 -0.83
N LYS A 121 -21.48 -13.02 -2.08
CA LYS A 121 -21.02 -14.00 -3.08
C LYS A 121 -19.56 -13.78 -3.44
N ALA A 122 -19.14 -12.52 -3.60
CA ALA A 122 -17.75 -12.17 -3.91
C ALA A 122 -16.79 -12.58 -2.78
N ILE A 123 -17.14 -12.26 -1.53
CA ILE A 123 -16.30 -12.60 -0.39
C ILE A 123 -16.26 -14.11 -0.12
N GLU A 124 -17.40 -14.80 -0.26
CA GLU A 124 -17.45 -16.27 -0.16
C GLU A 124 -16.57 -16.94 -1.21
N ALA A 125 -16.49 -16.37 -2.41
CA ALA A 125 -15.61 -16.85 -3.46
C ALA A 125 -14.12 -16.55 -3.20
N VAL A 126 -13.79 -15.38 -2.64
CA VAL A 126 -12.39 -14.97 -2.42
C VAL A 126 -11.77 -15.57 -1.16
N ALA A 127 -12.58 -15.84 -0.13
CA ALA A 127 -12.06 -16.28 1.17
C ALA A 127 -11.23 -17.57 1.10
N PRO A 128 -11.61 -18.63 0.34
CA PRO A 128 -10.76 -19.82 0.19
C PRO A 128 -9.38 -19.54 -0.43
N LEU A 129 -9.22 -18.45 -1.19
CA LEU A 129 -7.95 -18.06 -1.79
C LEU A 129 -6.94 -17.53 -0.75
N PHE A 130 -7.42 -17.07 0.40
CA PHE A 130 -6.56 -16.70 1.52
C PHE A 130 -6.00 -17.92 2.27
N GLY A 131 -6.66 -19.08 2.13
CA GLY A 131 -6.23 -20.33 2.76
C GLY A 131 -5.23 -21.16 1.94
N ARG A 132 -4.86 -20.70 0.74
CA ARG A 132 -4.01 -21.45 -0.20
C ARG A 132 -3.00 -20.51 -0.86
N ASN A 133 -1.82 -21.02 -1.19
CA ASN A 133 -0.85 -20.28 -2.00
C ASN A 133 -1.29 -20.28 -3.48
N ARG A 134 -1.36 -19.11 -4.14
CA ARG A 134 -1.63 -19.00 -5.59
C ARG A 134 -0.34 -18.90 -6.41
N GLY A 135 0.78 -18.55 -5.78
CA GLY A 135 2.03 -18.21 -6.45
C GLY A 135 2.01 -16.85 -7.16
N ARG A 136 1.02 -16.00 -6.90
CA ARG A 136 0.89 -14.66 -7.50
C ARG A 136 0.01 -13.73 -6.67
N PRO A 137 0.21 -12.40 -6.77
CA PRO A 137 -0.60 -11.42 -6.06
C PRO A 137 -2.11 -11.54 -6.33
N LEU A 138 -2.92 -11.14 -5.34
CA LEU A 138 -4.38 -11.09 -5.42
C LEU A 138 -4.87 -9.76 -4.83
N GLU A 139 -5.49 -8.90 -5.63
CA GLU A 139 -6.11 -7.66 -5.18
C GLU A 139 -7.56 -7.61 -5.66
N LEU A 140 -8.51 -7.62 -4.74
CA LEU A 140 -9.93 -7.44 -5.01
C LEU A 140 -10.38 -6.07 -4.49
N GLU A 141 -10.74 -5.14 -5.38
CA GLU A 141 -11.24 -3.82 -5.01
C GLU A 141 -12.77 -3.72 -5.15
N LEU A 142 -13.42 -3.25 -4.09
CA LEU A 142 -14.88 -3.13 -3.99
C LEU A 142 -15.28 -1.68 -3.62
N PRO A 143 -15.02 -0.68 -4.49
CA PRO A 143 -15.10 0.74 -4.15
C PRO A 143 -16.52 1.33 -4.06
N ASP A 144 -17.51 0.78 -4.76
CA ASP A 144 -18.81 1.42 -4.98
C ASP A 144 -19.99 0.70 -4.35
N LEU A 145 -19.91 0.47 -3.04
CA LEU A 145 -21.03 -0.08 -2.27
C LEU A 145 -21.70 1.05 -1.45
N PRO A 146 -22.77 1.70 -1.97
CA PRO A 146 -23.53 2.66 -1.18
C PRO A 146 -24.18 1.94 0.01
N ASP A 147 -23.84 2.38 1.22
CA ASP A 147 -24.42 1.97 2.52
C ASP A 147 -24.31 0.49 2.92
N VAL A 148 -23.63 -0.36 2.15
CA VAL A 148 -23.39 -1.76 2.56
C VAL A 148 -22.22 -1.82 3.52
N CYS A 149 -22.52 -1.90 4.81
CA CYS A 149 -21.54 -2.32 5.81
C CYS A 149 -21.11 -3.75 5.48
N ILE A 150 -19.80 -3.99 5.35
CA ILE A 150 -19.29 -5.37 5.20
C ILE A 150 -19.79 -6.21 6.36
N ASN A 151 -20.48 -7.30 6.01
CA ASN A 151 -20.91 -8.27 7.00
C ASN A 151 -19.66 -8.90 7.62
N LEU A 152 -19.54 -8.77 8.94
CA LEU A 152 -18.41 -9.30 9.69
C LEU A 152 -18.19 -10.80 9.48
N ASP A 153 -19.26 -11.58 9.35
CA ASP A 153 -19.13 -13.03 9.14
C ASP A 153 -18.36 -13.35 7.86
N LEU A 154 -18.37 -12.44 6.88
CA LEU A 154 -17.58 -12.54 5.66
C LEU A 154 -16.09 -12.22 5.91
N VAL A 155 -15.78 -11.20 6.70
CA VAL A 155 -14.39 -10.92 7.12
C VAL A 155 -13.82 -12.11 7.88
N LEU A 156 -14.61 -12.67 8.79
CA LEU A 156 -14.23 -13.84 9.58
C LEU A 156 -14.04 -15.09 8.72
N LEU A 157 -14.77 -15.21 7.61
CA LEU A 157 -14.54 -16.29 6.66
C LEU A 157 -13.13 -16.17 6.04
N ILE A 158 -12.68 -14.97 5.67
CA ILE A 158 -11.32 -14.74 5.17
C ILE A 158 -10.30 -15.05 6.27
N VAL A 159 -10.51 -14.53 7.48
CA VAL A 159 -9.64 -14.77 8.65
C VAL A 159 -9.51 -16.26 8.94
N ASP A 160 -10.63 -16.99 8.97
CA ASP A 160 -10.64 -18.43 9.24
C ASP A 160 -9.90 -19.21 8.14
N ASN A 161 -10.07 -18.86 6.86
CA ASN A 161 -9.34 -19.51 5.77
C ASN A 161 -7.83 -19.25 5.86
N TRP A 162 -7.42 -17.99 6.04
CA TRP A 162 -6.01 -17.64 6.21
C TRP A 162 -5.40 -18.32 7.44
N TRP A 163 -6.11 -18.34 8.57
CA TRP A 163 -5.62 -18.94 9.82
C TRP A 163 -5.37 -20.45 9.71
N ASN A 164 -6.13 -21.14 8.87
CA ASN A 164 -5.96 -22.57 8.63
C ASN A 164 -4.98 -22.87 7.48
N SER A 165 -4.30 -21.85 6.95
CA SER A 165 -3.26 -22.01 5.93
C SER A 165 -1.91 -22.42 6.53
N ASP A 166 -0.87 -22.55 5.71
CA ASP A 166 0.51 -22.71 6.17
C ASP A 166 1.14 -21.39 6.67
N GLY A 167 0.43 -20.27 6.47
CA GLY A 167 0.86 -18.92 6.79
C GLY A 167 1.93 -18.37 5.86
N ALA A 168 2.21 -19.01 4.72
CA ALA A 168 3.13 -18.47 3.73
C ALA A 168 2.73 -17.05 3.33
N PHE A 169 3.70 -16.15 3.27
CA PHE A 169 3.46 -14.79 2.81
C PHE A 169 3.23 -14.80 1.30
N GLU A 170 2.09 -14.26 0.90
CA GLU A 170 1.72 -13.98 -0.48
C GLU A 170 0.85 -12.73 -0.45
N GLU A 171 1.13 -11.77 -1.33
CA GLU A 171 0.39 -10.51 -1.36
C GLU A 171 -1.06 -10.77 -1.76
N LYS A 172 -1.96 -10.64 -0.78
CA LYS A 172 -3.40 -10.77 -0.99
C LYS A 172 -4.09 -9.63 -0.29
N ARG A 173 -5.03 -8.98 -0.98
CA ARG A 173 -5.79 -7.84 -0.49
C ARG A 173 -7.23 -7.93 -0.97
N VAL A 174 -8.15 -7.65 -0.07
CA VAL A 174 -9.52 -7.25 -0.43
C VAL A 174 -9.71 -5.85 0.13
N ALA A 175 -9.89 -4.88 -0.76
CA ALA A 175 -10.14 -3.49 -0.43
C ALA A 175 -11.62 -3.14 -0.65
N TRP A 176 -12.16 -2.27 0.18
CA TRP A 176 -13.53 -1.79 0.11
C TRP A 176 -13.61 -0.34 0.58
N LYS A 177 -14.73 0.33 0.28
CA LYS A 177 -14.98 1.70 0.74
C LYS A 177 -15.02 1.78 2.26
N LYS A 178 -14.33 2.77 2.84
CA LYS A 178 -14.24 3.01 4.30
C LYS A 178 -15.58 2.79 5.00
N SER A 179 -15.62 1.74 5.82
CA SER A 179 -16.80 1.43 6.64
C SER A 179 -16.97 2.47 7.73
N ARG A 180 -18.18 3.03 7.89
CA ARG A 180 -18.50 3.99 8.96
C ARG A 180 -18.64 3.37 10.35
N ARG A 181 -18.46 2.05 10.50
CA ARG A 181 -18.73 1.34 11.76
C ARG A 181 -17.43 0.86 12.43
N PRO A 182 -17.01 1.47 13.55
CA PRO A 182 -15.85 1.09 14.37
C PRO A 182 -15.93 -0.30 15.06
N SER A 183 -16.80 -1.20 14.56
CA SER A 183 -17.22 -2.40 15.27
C SER A 183 -16.66 -3.71 14.70
N VAL A 184 -15.93 -3.65 13.58
CA VAL A 184 -15.36 -4.85 12.97
C VAL A 184 -14.38 -5.51 13.95
N TRP A 185 -13.45 -4.74 14.53
CA TRP A 185 -12.43 -5.29 15.45
C TRP A 185 -12.99 -5.85 16.73
N ASN A 186 -13.80 -5.07 17.44
CA ASN A 186 -14.39 -5.52 18.70
C ASN A 186 -15.12 -6.85 18.52
N ARG A 187 -15.75 -7.08 17.37
CA ARG A 187 -16.44 -8.33 17.10
C ARG A 187 -15.50 -9.45 16.63
N VAL A 188 -14.47 -9.19 15.81
CA VAL A 188 -13.43 -10.19 15.50
C VAL A 188 -12.74 -10.67 16.77
N GLU A 189 -12.35 -9.73 17.63
CA GLU A 189 -11.74 -9.99 18.94
C GLU A 189 -12.68 -10.81 19.83
N ASN A 190 -13.94 -10.38 19.97
CA ASN A 190 -14.93 -11.09 20.80
C ASN A 190 -15.24 -12.50 20.28
N LYS A 191 -15.35 -12.70 18.97
CA LYS A 191 -15.60 -14.03 18.39
C LYS A 191 -14.39 -14.94 18.56
N SER A 192 -13.18 -14.39 18.41
CA SER A 192 -11.91 -15.10 18.65
C SER A 192 -11.81 -15.58 20.10
N LYS A 193 -12.09 -14.69 21.07
CA LYS A 193 -12.13 -15.04 22.50
C LYS A 193 -13.14 -16.16 22.80
N ARG A 194 -14.34 -16.08 22.23
CA ARG A 194 -15.39 -17.11 22.43
C ARG A 194 -15.01 -18.47 21.88
N ARG A 195 -14.30 -18.51 20.75
CA ARG A 195 -13.96 -19.78 20.09
C ARG A 195 -12.91 -20.60 20.83
N LYS A 196 -12.19 -20.05 21.84
CA LYS A 196 -11.02 -20.66 22.53
C LYS A 196 -9.91 -21.19 21.62
N LYS A 197 -10.12 -21.17 20.30
CA LYS A 197 -9.22 -21.60 19.24
C LYS A 197 -8.17 -20.54 18.92
N CYS A 198 -8.34 -19.35 19.51
CA CYS A 198 -7.69 -18.12 19.12
C CYS A 198 -7.28 -17.33 20.36
N ASN A 199 -6.23 -17.75 21.06
CA ASN A 199 -5.53 -16.95 22.07
C ASN A 199 -4.68 -15.87 21.37
N HIS A 200 -5.32 -15.07 20.51
CA HIS A 200 -4.62 -14.13 19.67
C HIS A 200 -4.46 -12.80 20.40
N ASN A 201 -3.22 -12.38 20.52
CA ASN A 201 -2.91 -11.03 20.89
C ASN A 201 -3.00 -10.17 19.63
N PHE A 202 -4.19 -9.62 19.41
CA PHE A 202 -4.41 -8.62 18.37
C PHE A 202 -3.71 -7.32 18.76
N ILE A 203 -3.02 -6.70 17.81
CA ILE A 203 -2.45 -5.37 18.01
C ILE A 203 -3.31 -4.40 17.21
N MET A 204 -4.03 -3.56 17.94
CA MET A 204 -4.77 -2.45 17.36
C MET A 204 -3.75 -1.37 16.94
N GLY A 205 -3.90 -0.84 15.73
CA GLY A 205 -3.10 0.25 15.23
C GLY A 205 -3.64 1.63 15.64
N GLU A 206 -3.13 2.65 14.94
CA GLU A 206 -3.28 4.07 15.28
C GLU A 206 -4.74 4.53 15.36
N ASP A 207 -5.50 4.12 14.36
CA ASP A 207 -6.94 4.22 14.35
C ASP A 207 -7.47 3.01 15.12
N LEU A 208 -8.46 3.20 16.01
CA LEU A 208 -9.21 2.11 16.67
C LEU A 208 -9.84 1.10 15.69
N ASP A 209 -9.58 1.29 14.41
CA ASP A 209 -10.12 0.64 13.26
C ASP A 209 -9.07 0.03 12.32
N ASN A 210 -7.82 -0.13 12.74
CA ASN A 210 -6.89 -1.06 12.08
C ASN A 210 -6.10 -1.93 13.08
N GLY A 211 -5.47 -3.00 12.58
CA GLY A 211 -4.66 -3.88 13.42
C GLY A 211 -4.10 -5.11 12.72
N TYR A 212 -3.22 -5.81 13.42
CA TYR A 212 -2.54 -7.01 12.94
C TYR A 212 -3.00 -8.26 13.68
N LEU A 213 -3.12 -9.34 12.94
CA LEU A 213 -3.21 -10.70 13.45
C LEU A 213 -2.02 -11.48 12.92
N ALA A 214 -1.08 -11.88 13.77
CA ALA A 214 0.06 -12.69 13.36
C ALA A 214 -0.34 -14.17 13.16
N HIS A 215 0.12 -14.79 12.07
CA HIS A 215 -0.12 -16.22 11.86
C HIS A 215 0.67 -17.04 12.88
N HIS A 216 0.13 -18.18 13.33
CA HIS A 216 0.83 -19.03 14.30
C HIS A 216 2.16 -19.61 13.77
N SER A 217 2.38 -19.61 12.46
CA SER A 217 3.65 -20.03 11.85
C SER A 217 4.72 -18.93 11.85
N GLY A 218 4.38 -17.68 12.19
CA GLY A 218 5.30 -16.55 12.20
C GLY A 218 5.80 -16.12 10.81
N ARG A 219 5.14 -16.56 9.73
CA ARG A 219 5.56 -16.30 8.34
C ARG A 219 4.82 -15.13 7.69
N SER A 220 3.60 -14.86 8.14
CA SER A 220 2.78 -13.73 7.68
C SER A 220 1.95 -13.15 8.82
N SER A 221 1.41 -11.96 8.59
CA SER A 221 0.36 -11.35 9.41
C SER A 221 -0.80 -10.95 8.51
N LEU A 222 -2.01 -10.97 9.06
CA LEU A 222 -3.19 -10.43 8.42
C LEU A 222 -3.41 -9.02 8.97
N PHE A 223 -3.17 -8.01 8.14
CA PHE A 223 -3.54 -6.64 8.43
C PHE A 223 -5.01 -6.45 8.11
N LEU A 224 -5.73 -5.81 9.03
CA LEU A 224 -7.10 -5.49 8.82
C LEU A 224 -7.37 -4.01 9.14
N SER A 225 -8.20 -3.35 8.33
CA SER A 225 -8.58 -1.94 8.50
C SER A 225 -10.05 -1.68 8.14
N LEU A 226 -10.53 -0.43 8.29
CA LEU A 226 -11.84 -0.02 7.76
C LEU A 226 -11.98 -0.10 6.25
N GLU A 227 -10.86 -0.20 5.55
CA GLU A 227 -10.77 -0.12 4.10
C GLU A 227 -10.41 -1.47 3.48
N GLY A 228 -10.09 -2.48 4.28
CA GLY A 228 -9.71 -3.76 3.72
C GLY A 228 -9.17 -4.78 4.69
N ILE A 229 -8.79 -5.91 4.10
CA ILE A 229 -7.98 -6.95 4.71
C ILE A 229 -6.85 -7.27 3.75
N ARG A 230 -5.64 -7.45 4.25
CA ARG A 230 -4.50 -7.89 3.44
C ARG A 230 -3.52 -8.75 4.21
N ILE A 231 -2.83 -9.64 3.52
CA ILE A 231 -1.71 -10.40 4.07
C ILE A 231 -0.46 -9.54 3.95
N GLU A 232 0.28 -9.41 5.04
CA GLU A 232 1.55 -8.72 5.14
C GLU A 232 2.65 -9.68 5.57
N LYS A 233 3.90 -9.31 5.28
CA LYS A 233 5.07 -10.00 5.81
C LYS A 233 5.05 -9.90 7.33
N PHE A 234 5.30 -11.02 8.01
CA PHE A 234 5.36 -11.00 9.47
C PHE A 234 6.48 -10.08 9.95
N GLN A 235 6.18 -9.27 10.97
CA GLN A 235 7.13 -8.43 11.68
C GLN A 235 7.05 -8.72 13.18
N PRO A 236 8.15 -8.61 13.94
CA PRO A 236 8.15 -8.94 15.36
C PRO A 236 7.12 -8.14 16.18
N TRP A 237 6.90 -6.86 15.85
CA TRP A 237 5.91 -6.00 16.51
C TRP A 237 4.46 -6.29 16.13
N HIS A 238 4.19 -7.29 15.28
CA HIS A 238 2.83 -7.80 15.05
C HIS A 238 2.35 -8.73 16.19
N LEU A 239 3.24 -9.04 17.14
CA LEU A 239 2.93 -9.71 18.42
C LEU A 239 3.27 -8.77 19.58
N PRO A 240 2.64 -8.93 20.76
CA PRO A 240 3.05 -8.16 21.92
C PRO A 240 4.51 -8.40 22.23
N VAL A 241 5.22 -7.30 22.43
CA VAL A 241 6.65 -7.28 22.70
C VAL A 241 6.87 -6.97 24.17
N ASP A 242 7.95 -7.49 24.72
CA ASP A 242 8.38 -7.15 26.08
C ASP A 242 9.29 -5.93 26.07
N PHE A 243 9.55 -5.41 27.28
CA PHE A 243 10.45 -4.27 27.47
C PHE A 243 11.83 -4.51 26.86
N GLN A 244 12.40 -5.71 27.03
CA GLN A 244 13.74 -6.06 26.54
C GLN A 244 13.86 -5.92 25.02
N TRP A 245 12.82 -6.33 24.28
CA TRP A 245 12.80 -6.18 22.84
C TRP A 245 12.81 -4.70 22.43
N ILE A 246 11.92 -3.87 23.00
CA ILE A 246 11.88 -2.42 22.69
C ILE A 246 13.17 -1.74 23.11
N ASP A 247 13.74 -2.11 24.25
CA ASP A 247 15.01 -1.59 24.72
C ASP A 247 16.16 -1.86 23.73
N SER A 248 16.21 -3.07 23.17
CA SER A 248 17.17 -3.43 22.12
C SER A 248 16.95 -2.64 20.83
N VAL A 249 15.70 -2.40 20.45
CA VAL A 249 15.35 -1.56 19.28
C VAL A 249 15.87 -0.13 19.49
N ILE A 250 15.64 0.46 20.65
CA ILE A 250 16.09 1.82 20.99
C ILE A 250 17.61 1.90 21.02
N ALA A 251 18.29 0.90 21.60
CA ALA A 251 19.75 0.85 21.61
C ALA A 251 20.33 0.84 20.19
N LYS A 252 19.83 -0.03 19.32
CA LYS A 252 20.24 -0.09 17.90
C LYS A 252 19.95 1.22 17.15
N TRP A 253 18.81 1.84 17.43
CA TRP A 253 18.47 3.14 16.85
C TRP A 253 19.46 4.23 17.28
N LYS A 254 19.87 4.26 18.55
CA LYS A 254 20.88 5.20 19.08
C LYS A 254 22.29 4.95 18.54
N GLU A 255 22.66 3.70 18.29
CA GLU A 255 23.97 3.33 17.75
C GLU A 255 24.06 3.60 16.24
N GLY A 256 22.93 3.56 15.53
CA GLY A 256 22.86 3.77 14.09
C GLY A 256 22.78 5.23 13.67
N GLN A 257 22.31 5.45 12.44
CA GLN A 257 22.06 6.79 11.88
C GLN A 257 20.78 7.43 12.45
N GLY A 258 19.88 6.63 13.05
CA GLY A 258 18.64 7.11 13.64
C GLY A 258 17.47 7.36 12.67
N PHE A 259 17.62 7.13 11.36
CA PHE A 259 16.53 7.39 10.38
C PHE A 259 15.37 6.39 10.45
N TYR A 260 15.66 5.15 10.87
CA TYR A 260 14.70 4.06 10.92
C TYR A 260 14.72 3.41 12.30
N VAL A 261 13.55 3.08 12.83
CA VAL A 261 13.40 2.42 14.13
C VAL A 261 13.83 0.95 14.01
N PHE A 262 13.35 0.28 12.97
CA PHE A 262 13.64 -1.14 12.75
C PHE A 262 13.57 -1.49 11.27
N GLY A 263 14.66 -2.01 10.71
CA GLY A 263 14.76 -2.25 9.26
C GLY A 263 14.53 -0.94 8.50
N GLU A 264 13.53 -0.93 7.63
CA GLU A 264 13.13 0.24 6.84
C GLU A 264 11.94 1.01 7.47
N ALA A 265 11.44 0.54 8.62
CA ALA A 265 10.29 1.17 9.28
C ALA A 265 10.73 2.41 10.07
N ARG A 266 10.14 3.57 9.72
CA ARG A 266 10.31 4.84 10.45
C ARG A 266 9.36 4.98 11.63
N ASN A 267 8.25 4.25 11.59
CA ASN A 267 7.35 4.08 12.71
C ASN A 267 6.78 2.66 12.70
N PHE A 268 6.31 2.21 13.85
CA PHE A 268 5.42 1.07 13.94
C PHE A 268 4.58 1.15 15.20
N VAL A 269 3.43 0.46 15.15
CA VAL A 269 2.54 0.27 16.29
C VAL A 269 2.77 -1.11 16.88
N PHE A 270 2.81 -1.18 18.21
CA PHE A 270 2.99 -2.41 18.97
C PHE A 270 2.11 -2.44 20.22
N ALA A 271 2.03 -3.60 20.86
CA ALA A 271 1.43 -3.75 22.19
C ALA A 271 2.48 -4.31 23.14
N TRP A 272 2.43 -3.93 24.42
CA TRP A 272 3.24 -4.60 25.42
C TRP A 272 2.68 -5.96 25.75
N LYS A 273 3.57 -6.90 26.07
CA LYS A 273 3.22 -8.22 26.56
C LYS A 273 2.54 -8.16 27.93
N SER A 274 2.93 -7.19 28.78
CA SER A 274 2.33 -6.93 30.08
C SER A 274 2.34 -5.44 30.43
N ASP A 275 1.49 -5.03 31.37
CA ASP A 275 1.51 -3.66 31.91
C ASP A 275 2.83 -3.35 32.66
N GLN A 276 3.50 -4.38 33.20
CA GLN A 276 4.80 -4.24 33.87
C GLN A 276 5.89 -3.79 32.89
N ASP A 277 5.88 -4.26 31.64
CA ASP A 277 6.87 -3.85 30.63
C ASP A 277 6.83 -2.33 30.40
N TRP A 278 5.65 -1.72 30.46
CA TRP A 278 5.51 -0.27 30.38
C TRP A 278 6.07 0.45 31.61
N ASP A 279 5.90 -0.13 32.79
CA ASP A 279 6.46 0.44 34.02
C ASP A 279 8.00 0.38 34.02
N GLU A 280 8.57 -0.73 33.56
CA GLU A 280 10.02 -0.89 33.35
C GLU A 280 10.55 0.12 32.31
N PHE A 281 9.80 0.31 31.22
CA PHE A 281 10.12 1.31 30.21
C PHE A 281 10.22 2.73 30.81
N LYS A 282 9.21 3.15 31.59
CA LYS A 282 9.23 4.47 32.27
C LYS A 282 10.38 4.57 33.28
N ALA A 283 10.65 3.51 34.03
CA ALA A 283 11.72 3.51 35.01
C ALA A 283 13.10 3.73 34.36
N LYS A 284 13.33 3.17 33.18
CA LYS A 284 14.60 3.34 32.45
C LYS A 284 14.71 4.68 31.72
N TYR A 285 13.66 5.09 31.03
CA TYR A 285 13.72 6.20 30.08
C TYR A 285 13.21 7.53 30.62
N GLY A 286 12.59 7.53 31.80
CA GLY A 286 12.11 8.73 32.49
C GLY A 286 10.59 8.86 32.50
N GLU A 287 10.13 9.91 33.19
CA GLU A 287 8.70 10.18 33.30
C GLU A 287 8.11 10.63 31.97
N VAL A 288 6.87 10.18 31.74
CA VAL A 288 6.09 10.48 30.56
C VAL A 288 5.49 11.87 30.74
N TYR A 289 5.62 12.73 29.73
CA TYR A 289 4.99 14.06 29.78
C TYR A 289 3.46 13.93 29.87
N SER A 290 2.78 15.01 30.29
CA SER A 290 1.33 15.11 30.55
C SER A 290 0.40 14.61 29.42
N TYR A 291 0.94 14.34 28.24
CA TYR A 291 0.23 13.93 27.03
C TYR A 291 0.46 12.46 26.63
N GLN A 292 0.96 11.59 27.52
CA GLN A 292 1.15 10.14 27.27
C GLN A 292 2.26 9.78 26.27
N TRP A 293 3.31 10.59 26.14
CA TRP A 293 4.43 10.28 25.26
C TRP A 293 5.79 10.66 25.87
N LEU A 294 6.83 10.00 25.38
CA LEU A 294 8.23 10.17 25.77
C LEU A 294 9.07 10.43 24.50
N GLU A 295 9.99 11.40 24.55
CA GLU A 295 10.96 11.63 23.47
C GLU A 295 12.37 11.24 23.94
N LEU A 296 13.08 10.50 23.09
CA LEU A 296 14.49 10.21 23.23
C LEU A 296 15.26 10.96 22.14
N THR A 297 16.22 11.79 22.55
CA THR A 297 17.08 12.51 21.59
C THR A 297 18.17 11.58 21.07
N HIS A 298 18.35 11.55 19.75
CA HIS A 298 19.48 10.89 19.10
C HIS A 298 20.76 11.69 19.35
N TRP A 299 21.94 11.05 19.27
CA TRP A 299 23.21 11.76 19.43
C TRP A 299 23.45 12.86 18.38
N SER A 300 22.78 12.76 17.22
CA SER A 300 22.80 13.81 16.20
C SER A 300 22.08 15.08 16.61
N GLU A 301 21.25 15.06 17.65
CA GLU A 301 20.36 16.14 18.11
C GLU A 301 19.29 16.60 17.11
N ILE A 302 19.35 16.10 15.88
CA ILE A 302 18.39 16.39 14.79
C ILE A 302 17.25 15.38 14.80
N LEU A 303 17.47 14.17 15.33
CA LEU A 303 16.46 13.12 15.35
C LEU A 303 15.99 12.87 16.78
N LYS A 304 14.71 12.57 16.89
CA LYS A 304 14.07 12.16 18.13
C LYS A 304 13.28 10.88 17.89
N LEU A 305 13.32 9.98 18.85
CA LEU A 305 12.46 8.82 18.88
C LEU A 305 11.32 9.09 19.86
N ARG A 306 10.10 9.15 19.34
CA ARG A 306 8.89 9.35 20.12
C ARG A 306 8.27 8.01 20.44
N VAL A 307 7.97 7.79 21.72
CA VAL A 307 7.14 6.67 22.18
C VAL A 307 5.81 7.23 22.66
N SER A 308 4.73 6.96 21.93
CA SER A 308 3.39 7.41 22.28
C SER A 308 2.60 6.25 22.91
N LYS A 309 1.99 6.48 24.07
CA LYS A 309 1.06 5.55 24.69
C LYS A 309 -0.36 5.90 24.28
N HIS A 310 -1.08 4.89 23.82
CA HIS A 310 -2.52 4.94 23.58
C HIS A 310 -3.23 3.94 24.48
N ARG A 311 -4.56 3.90 24.45
CA ARG A 311 -5.36 3.11 25.39
C ARG A 311 -4.94 1.63 25.47
N LYS A 312 -4.60 1.00 24.34
CA LYS A 312 -4.29 -0.44 24.25
C LYS A 312 -3.02 -0.76 23.47
N TRP A 313 -2.34 0.25 22.95
CA TRP A 313 -1.21 0.09 22.04
C TRP A 313 -0.27 1.27 22.17
N PHE A 314 0.91 1.14 21.58
CA PHE A 314 2.00 2.08 21.66
C PHE A 314 2.54 2.34 20.26
N GLU A 315 2.94 3.58 20.00
CA GLU A 315 3.63 3.96 18.78
C GLU A 315 5.11 4.20 19.07
N LEU A 316 5.97 3.73 18.19
CA LEU A 316 7.37 4.15 18.15
C LEU A 316 7.61 4.87 16.82
N GLU A 317 7.98 6.15 16.86
CA GLU A 317 8.07 7.03 15.68
C GLU A 317 9.38 7.83 15.67
N VAL A 318 10.14 7.78 14.56
CA VAL A 318 11.24 8.73 14.33
C VAL A 318 10.69 10.07 13.89
N ARG A 319 10.99 11.11 14.68
CA ARG A 319 10.73 12.50 14.33
C ARG A 319 12.01 13.23 13.98
N GLN A 320 11.97 13.94 12.87
CA GLN A 320 13.05 14.81 12.44
C GLN A 320 12.84 16.21 13.02
N LYS A 321 13.94 16.90 13.27
CA LYS A 321 13.95 18.32 13.62
C LYS A 321 13.41 19.12 12.45
N TRP A 322 12.67 20.15 12.79
CA TRP A 322 12.07 21.05 11.84
C TRP A 322 13.07 22.15 11.42
N PHE A 323 13.13 22.42 10.12
CA PHE A 323 13.95 23.43 9.49
C PHE A 323 13.06 24.30 8.58
N THR A 324 13.24 25.60 8.67
CA THR A 324 12.81 26.54 7.65
C THR A 324 13.68 26.39 6.40
N THR A 325 13.16 26.79 5.23
CA THR A 325 13.98 26.87 4.01
C THR A 325 15.25 27.71 4.25
N SER A 326 15.18 28.81 5.01
CA SER A 326 16.34 29.64 5.34
C SER A 326 17.38 28.92 6.20
N GLU A 327 16.98 28.15 7.21
CA GLU A 327 17.92 27.39 8.05
C GLU A 327 18.61 26.31 7.23
N LEU A 328 17.86 25.61 6.36
CA LEU A 328 18.42 24.61 5.46
C LEU A 328 19.44 25.24 4.49
N MET A 329 19.10 26.39 3.89
CA MET A 329 20.02 27.10 3.00
C MET A 329 21.23 27.67 3.75
N SER A 330 21.06 28.09 5.00
CA SER A 330 22.18 28.50 5.86
C SER A 330 23.13 27.34 6.10
N LEU A 331 22.61 26.15 6.43
CA LEU A 331 23.42 24.94 6.63
C LEU A 331 24.26 24.60 5.39
N ILE A 332 23.66 24.68 4.19
CA ILE A 332 24.36 24.42 2.92
C ILE A 332 25.42 25.50 2.65
N SER A 333 25.10 26.76 2.96
CA SER A 333 26.04 27.89 2.82
C SER A 333 27.25 27.73 3.75
N ASP A 334 27.01 27.31 4.99
CA ASP A 334 28.07 27.07 5.97
C ASP A 334 28.94 25.87 5.57
N TRP A 335 28.33 24.78 5.09
CA TRP A 335 29.05 23.66 4.49
C TRP A 335 29.95 24.11 3.33
N ARG A 336 29.46 24.93 2.39
CA ARG A 336 30.23 25.47 1.25
C ARG A 336 31.42 26.34 1.65
N LYS A 337 31.35 27.01 2.80
CA LYS A 337 32.43 27.84 3.33
C LYS A 337 33.43 27.04 4.16
N GLY A 338 33.03 25.86 4.63
CA GLY A 338 33.84 24.96 5.46
C GLY A 338 34.77 24.05 4.67
N SER A 339 35.10 22.89 5.26
CA SER A 339 35.94 21.87 4.60
C SER A 339 35.21 21.14 3.46
N GLY A 340 33.88 21.16 3.49
CA GLY A 340 33.04 20.38 2.59
C GLY A 340 32.86 18.92 3.02
N GLU A 341 33.45 18.49 4.15
CA GLU A 341 33.46 17.07 4.55
C GLU A 341 32.26 16.68 5.42
N THR A 342 31.78 17.59 6.27
CA THR A 342 30.70 17.31 7.24
C THR A 342 29.65 18.42 7.26
N LEU A 343 28.44 18.06 7.66
CA LEU A 343 27.31 18.95 7.95
C LEU A 343 27.34 19.34 9.43
N LEU A 344 26.20 19.18 10.13
CA LEU A 344 26.03 19.50 11.53
C LEU A 344 26.67 18.42 12.41
N ASN A 345 27.40 18.81 13.46
CA ASN A 345 27.96 17.89 14.46
C ASN A 345 28.85 16.77 13.88
N GLY A 346 29.55 17.04 12.77
CA GLY A 346 30.42 16.06 12.11
C GLY A 346 29.68 15.00 11.27
N LEU A 347 28.36 15.11 11.12
CA LEU A 347 27.54 14.19 10.34
C LEU A 347 27.76 14.38 8.84
N THR A 348 27.85 13.30 8.08
CA THR A 348 27.84 13.34 6.61
C THR A 348 26.44 13.20 6.03
N GLU A 349 25.46 12.77 6.83
CA GLU A 349 24.09 12.55 6.40
C GLU A 349 23.12 12.99 7.51
N ILE A 350 22.09 13.75 7.15
CA ILE A 350 21.01 14.16 8.05
C ILE A 350 19.64 14.07 7.37
N GLU A 351 18.58 13.91 8.15
CA GLU A 351 17.20 14.05 7.69
C GLU A 351 16.47 15.10 8.51
N VAL A 352 15.77 15.99 7.82
CA VAL A 352 15.06 17.13 8.41
C VAL A 352 13.66 17.23 7.83
N LEU A 353 12.74 17.82 8.60
CA LEU A 353 11.43 18.25 8.10
C LEU A 353 11.55 19.69 7.61
N VAL A 354 11.12 19.97 6.39
CA VAL A 354 11.08 21.33 5.82
C VAL A 354 9.63 21.74 5.61
N GLU A 355 9.25 22.87 6.21
CA GLU A 355 7.96 23.51 5.94
C GLU A 355 8.07 24.37 4.69
N HIS A 356 7.21 24.10 3.70
CA HIS A 356 7.11 24.87 2.45
C HIS A 356 8.44 25.08 1.73
N LEU A 357 8.75 24.19 0.78
CA LEU A 357 9.88 24.40 -0.13
C LEU A 357 9.69 25.74 -0.87
N SER A 358 10.69 26.61 -0.79
CA SER A 358 10.71 27.91 -1.48
C SER A 358 12.07 28.18 -2.11
N GLY A 359 12.13 29.18 -3.01
CA GLY A 359 13.37 29.52 -3.73
C GLY A 359 13.90 28.36 -4.57
N ASP A 360 15.20 28.09 -4.51
CA ASP A 360 15.82 26.99 -5.26
C ASP A 360 15.31 25.60 -4.86
N LEU A 361 14.79 25.43 -3.64
CA LEU A 361 14.26 24.15 -3.18
C LEU A 361 12.93 23.79 -3.82
N THR A 362 12.23 24.71 -4.50
CA THR A 362 11.02 24.34 -5.26
C THR A 362 11.34 23.39 -6.40
N LYS A 363 12.59 23.39 -6.90
CA LYS A 363 13.07 22.44 -7.91
C LYS A 363 12.96 21.00 -7.43
N LEU A 364 12.98 20.75 -6.11
CA LEU A 364 12.76 19.41 -5.53
C LEU A 364 11.35 18.84 -5.81
N LEU A 365 10.41 19.68 -6.25
CA LEU A 365 9.08 19.26 -6.66
C LEU A 365 9.07 18.68 -8.08
N ASP A 366 9.99 19.15 -8.93
CA ASP A 366 10.11 18.73 -10.33
C ASP A 366 11.16 17.63 -10.50
N ASP A 367 12.28 17.73 -9.77
CA ASP A 367 13.35 16.73 -9.70
C ASP A 367 13.60 16.39 -8.22
N PRO A 368 13.33 15.15 -7.76
CA PRO A 368 13.42 14.81 -6.34
C PRO A 368 14.85 14.89 -5.77
N VAL A 369 15.86 15.22 -6.58
CA VAL A 369 17.24 15.38 -6.17
C VAL A 369 17.78 16.76 -6.58
N LEU A 370 18.46 17.42 -5.67
CA LEU A 370 19.20 18.66 -5.92
C LEU A 370 20.65 18.50 -5.46
N GLU A 371 21.58 18.90 -6.30
CA GLU A 371 23.00 18.75 -6.01
C GLU A 371 23.74 20.09 -5.98
N TYR A 372 24.67 20.20 -5.03
CA TYR A 372 25.56 21.34 -4.90
C TYR A 372 27.00 20.85 -4.83
N THR A 373 27.83 21.25 -5.80
CA THR A 373 29.26 20.99 -5.74
C THR A 373 29.94 21.92 -4.73
N HIS A 374 30.84 21.38 -3.91
CA HIS A 374 31.66 22.18 -3.00
C HIS A 374 32.66 23.03 -3.81
N PRO A 375 32.99 24.28 -3.39
CA PRO A 375 33.94 25.12 -4.13
C PRO A 375 35.32 24.47 -4.37
N ASN A 376 35.77 23.63 -3.44
CA ASN A 376 37.04 22.90 -3.57
C ASN A 376 36.95 21.64 -4.44
N LYS A 377 35.76 21.31 -4.98
CA LYS A 377 35.48 20.13 -5.83
C LYS A 377 35.85 18.77 -5.20
N ASN A 378 36.00 18.73 -3.88
CA ASN A 378 36.28 17.51 -3.12
C ASN A 378 35.02 16.72 -2.79
N ALA A 379 33.88 17.40 -2.61
CA ALA A 379 32.61 16.81 -2.24
C ALA A 379 31.43 17.49 -2.94
N ARG A 380 30.29 16.81 -2.93
CA ARG A 380 28.99 17.36 -3.30
C ARG A 380 27.99 17.14 -2.17
N CYS A 381 27.12 18.12 -1.98
CA CYS A 381 25.97 18.04 -1.08
C CYS A 381 24.76 17.67 -1.92
N VAL A 382 24.17 16.51 -1.64
CA VAL A 382 22.99 15.97 -2.32
C VAL A 382 21.81 16.14 -1.40
N ILE A 383 20.75 16.73 -1.91
CA ILE A 383 19.49 16.95 -1.20
C ILE A 383 18.41 16.14 -1.91
N ALA A 384 17.90 15.13 -1.24
CA ALA A 384 16.91 14.22 -1.81
C ALA A 384 15.58 14.31 -1.05
N LEU A 385 14.49 14.53 -1.79
CA LEU A 385 13.15 14.44 -1.27
C LEU A 385 12.86 12.99 -0.88
N GLN A 386 12.53 12.76 0.39
CA GLN A 386 12.17 11.43 0.85
C GLN A 386 10.70 11.14 0.52
N PRO A 387 10.36 9.88 0.17
CA PRO A 387 8.98 9.47 0.05
C PRO A 387 8.20 9.89 1.28
N LYS A 388 7.06 10.56 1.08
CA LYS A 388 6.21 10.96 2.18
C LYS A 388 5.83 9.69 2.95
N PRO A 389 6.10 9.59 4.27
CA PRO A 389 5.64 8.45 5.04
C PRO A 389 4.12 8.38 4.87
N MET A 390 3.60 7.22 4.43
CA MET A 390 2.17 6.97 4.26
C MET A 390 1.50 6.87 5.65
N GLY A 391 1.42 7.99 6.36
CA GLY A 391 0.68 8.13 7.61
C GLY A 391 -0.70 8.72 7.35
N PRO A 392 -1.78 8.14 7.91
CA PRO A 392 -3.16 8.60 7.71
C PRO A 392 -3.43 10.02 8.26
N TYR A 393 -2.57 10.51 9.17
CA TYR A 393 -2.72 11.82 9.83
C TYR A 393 -1.80 12.93 9.32
N SER A 394 -1.27 12.80 8.10
CA SER A 394 -0.46 13.86 7.50
C SER A 394 -1.32 15.02 6.94
N ASP A 395 -2.20 15.60 7.77
CA ASP A 395 -2.79 16.93 7.57
C ASP A 395 -1.71 18.02 7.48
N PHE A 396 -0.47 17.67 7.87
CA PHE A 396 0.79 18.30 7.50
C PHE A 396 1.08 18.25 5.98
N LYS A 397 0.12 18.62 5.12
CA LYS A 397 0.29 18.66 3.65
C LYS A 397 1.48 19.52 3.20
N HIS A 398 1.95 20.40 4.07
CA HIS A 398 2.98 21.41 3.80
C HIS A 398 4.41 20.99 4.15
N PHE A 399 4.58 19.84 4.80
CA PHE A 399 5.90 19.40 5.23
C PHE A 399 6.45 18.36 4.25
N ARG A 400 7.77 18.39 4.07
CA ARG A 400 8.52 17.41 3.30
C ARG A 400 9.68 16.92 4.15
N VAL A 401 9.91 15.62 4.13
CA VAL A 401 11.13 15.05 4.70
C VAL A 401 12.20 15.15 3.62
N VAL A 402 13.30 15.79 3.98
CA VAL A 402 14.43 15.98 3.08
C VAL A 402 15.65 15.33 3.71
N ARG A 403 16.38 14.57 2.91
CA ARG A 403 17.66 13.98 3.29
C ARG A 403 18.78 14.78 2.64
N ILE A 404 19.79 15.11 3.43
CA ILE A 404 20.99 15.80 2.99
C ILE A 404 22.16 14.87 3.20
N SER A 405 22.91 14.59 2.14
CA SER A 405 24.06 13.70 2.16
C SER A 405 25.27 14.40 1.56
N ILE A 406 26.43 14.25 2.20
CA ILE A 406 27.72 14.63 1.64
C ILE A 406 28.31 13.41 0.95
N CYS A 407 28.51 13.53 -0.36
CA CYS A 407 29.10 12.50 -1.18
C CYS A 407 30.45 12.98 -1.71
N PRO A 408 31.45 12.08 -1.89
CA PRO A 408 32.64 12.41 -2.67
C PRO A 408 32.25 12.94 -4.05
N SER A 409 33.02 13.89 -4.57
CA SER A 409 32.88 14.24 -6.00
C SER A 409 33.42 13.08 -6.81
N ASP A 410 32.64 12.59 -7.78
CA ASP A 410 33.15 11.60 -8.72
C ASP A 410 34.41 12.18 -9.39
N PRO A 411 35.50 11.40 -9.49
CA PRO A 411 36.67 11.88 -10.20
C PRO A 411 36.21 12.22 -11.62
N GLN A 412 36.31 13.49 -12.01
CA GLN A 412 36.05 13.85 -13.40
C GLN A 412 36.98 12.98 -14.25
N PRO A 413 36.46 12.28 -15.27
CA PRO A 413 37.32 11.58 -16.21
C PRO A 413 38.30 12.61 -16.77
N ILE A 414 39.58 12.44 -16.46
CA ILE A 414 40.69 13.31 -16.83
C ILE A 414 40.91 13.22 -18.35
#